data_AF-A0AAD3CZ61-F1
#
_entry.id   AF-A0AAD3CZ61-F1
#
_cell.length_a   1.000
_cell.length_b   1.000
_cell.length_c   1.000
_cell.angle_alpha   90.00
_cell.angle_beta   90.00
_cell.angle_gamma   90.00
#
_symmetry.space_group_name_H-M   'P 1'
#
loop_
_entity.id
_entity.type
_entity.pdbx_description
1 polymer ?
#
loop_
_entity_poly.entity_id
_entity_poly.type
_entity_poly.pdbx_seq_one_letter_code
_entity_poly.pdbx_strand_id
1 'polypeptide(L)'
;MYKIANIACLFLLLAVAATNAFTVSMPNAVRSSSELKMTLLTYNGKKKDFKAGTPLKNACANLGVKPKYSCKKGDCGACTISVGGTRVKACVGKVPPEPRLKSLQEKGLEIK
;
A
#
# COMPACT_ATOMS: atom_id res chain seq x y z
N MET A 1 42.73 -20.28 -47.19
CA MET A 1 42.73 -19.83 -45.78
C MET A 1 41.31 -19.40 -45.37
N TYR A 2 40.30 -20.29 -45.45
CA TYR A 2 38.87 -19.92 -45.26
C TYR A 2 38.14 -20.78 -44.20
N LYS A 3 38.81 -21.75 -43.56
CA LYS A 3 38.17 -22.68 -42.61
C LYS A 3 38.04 -22.16 -41.17
N ILE A 4 38.80 -21.12 -40.79
CA ILE A 4 38.81 -20.62 -39.41
C ILE A 4 37.68 -19.58 -39.18
N ALA A 5 37.29 -18.84 -40.22
CA ALA A 5 36.23 -17.82 -40.14
C ALA A 5 34.82 -18.41 -39.90
N ASN A 6 34.52 -19.60 -40.44
CA ASN A 6 33.20 -20.22 -40.29
C ASN A 6 32.96 -20.83 -38.90
N ILE A 7 34.02 -21.18 -38.16
CA ILE A 7 33.90 -21.77 -36.81
C ILE A 7 33.68 -20.65 -35.76
N ALA A 8 34.34 -19.50 -35.93
CA ALA A 8 34.18 -18.34 -35.05
C ALA A 8 32.75 -17.76 -35.11
N CYS A 9 32.10 -17.78 -36.28
CA CYS A 9 30.74 -17.28 -36.45
C CYS A 9 29.69 -18.21 -35.81
N LEU A 10 29.95 -19.52 -35.77
CA LEU A 10 29.04 -20.49 -35.16
C LEU A 10 29.03 -20.38 -33.63
N PHE A 11 30.17 -20.09 -33.02
CA PHE A 11 30.27 -19.87 -31.58
C PHE A 11 29.64 -18.55 -31.11
N LEU A 12 29.62 -17.52 -31.96
CA LEU A 12 29.02 -16.22 -31.62
C LEU A 12 27.48 -16.27 -31.61
N LEU A 13 26.86 -17.15 -32.40
CA LEU A 13 25.41 -17.31 -32.47
C LEU A 13 24.81 -18.13 -31.31
N LEU A 14 25.60 -19.03 -30.70
CA LEU A 14 25.15 -19.87 -29.59
C LEU A 14 25.13 -19.14 -28.23
N ALA A 15 25.86 -18.04 -28.07
CA ALA A 15 25.92 -17.29 -26.81
C ALA A 15 24.74 -16.32 -26.59
N VAL A 16 23.96 -15.99 -27.64
CA VAL A 16 22.86 -15.01 -27.56
C VAL A 16 21.51 -15.67 -27.21
N ALA A 17 21.43 -17.00 -27.17
CA ALA A 17 20.18 -17.73 -26.99
C ALA A 17 19.74 -17.97 -25.53
N ALA A 18 20.50 -17.53 -24.51
CA ALA A 18 20.32 -18.03 -23.14
C ALA A 18 19.93 -17.02 -22.04
N THR A 19 19.55 -15.76 -22.35
CA THR A 19 19.34 -14.75 -21.28
C THR A 19 17.91 -14.27 -21.01
N ASN A 20 16.88 -14.71 -21.76
CA ASN A 20 15.54 -14.12 -21.60
C ASN A 20 14.43 -15.12 -21.20
N ALA A 21 14.69 -16.05 -20.28
CA ALA A 21 13.71 -17.06 -19.86
C ALA A 21 12.99 -16.79 -18.52
N PHE A 22 13.18 -15.63 -17.88
CA PHE A 22 12.45 -15.28 -16.64
C PHE A 22 11.77 -13.92 -16.75
N THR A 23 10.79 -13.79 -17.65
CA THR A 23 9.71 -12.81 -17.48
C THR A 23 8.62 -13.49 -16.66
N VAL A 24 8.72 -13.36 -15.34
CA VAL A 24 7.63 -13.70 -14.43
C VAL A 24 6.49 -12.74 -14.75
N SER A 25 5.56 -13.19 -15.59
CA SER A 25 4.28 -12.50 -15.82
C SER A 25 3.51 -12.61 -14.51
N MET A 26 3.75 -11.67 -13.59
CA MET A 26 2.89 -11.49 -12.44
C MET A 26 1.48 -11.30 -13.00
N PRO A 27 0.48 -12.11 -12.58
CA PRO A 27 -0.88 -11.82 -12.92
C PRO A 27 -1.14 -10.42 -12.38
N ASN A 28 -1.40 -9.48 -13.29
CA ASN A 28 -2.01 -8.21 -12.95
C ASN A 28 -3.31 -8.59 -12.26
N ALA A 29 -3.27 -8.62 -10.92
CA ALA A 29 -4.45 -8.73 -10.11
C ALA A 29 -5.38 -7.66 -10.65
N VAL A 30 -6.45 -8.10 -11.31
CA VAL A 30 -7.55 -7.26 -11.76
C VAL A 30 -7.95 -6.49 -10.51
N ARG A 31 -7.48 -5.24 -10.43
CA ARG A 31 -7.87 -4.33 -9.36
C ARG A 31 -9.34 -4.10 -9.62
N SER A 32 -10.15 -4.90 -8.95
CA SER A 32 -11.57 -4.65 -8.77
C SER A 32 -11.69 -3.18 -8.41
N SER A 33 -12.12 -2.39 -9.38
CA SER A 33 -12.53 -1.01 -9.21
C SER A 33 -13.85 -1.04 -8.46
N SER A 34 -13.81 -1.56 -7.23
CA SER A 34 -14.87 -1.39 -6.26
C SER A 34 -14.92 0.11 -6.00
N GLU A 35 -15.97 0.75 -6.51
CA GLU A 35 -16.50 2.04 -6.09
C GLU A 35 -15.76 2.57 -4.85
N LEU A 36 -14.76 3.44 -5.08
CA LEU A 36 -13.77 3.78 -4.07
C LEU A 36 -14.40 4.69 -3.02
N LYS A 37 -15.05 4.08 -2.04
CA LYS A 37 -15.58 4.76 -0.86
C LYS A 37 -14.41 5.42 -0.12
N MET A 38 -14.40 6.75 -0.14
CA MET A 38 -13.40 7.58 0.51
C MET A 38 -13.87 7.90 1.93
N THR A 39 -13.03 7.62 2.91
CA THR A 39 -13.30 7.94 4.31
C THR A 39 -12.59 9.24 4.65
N LEU A 40 -13.36 10.27 5.00
CA LEU A 40 -12.84 11.54 5.49
C LEU A 40 -12.32 11.33 6.93
N LEU A 41 -11.02 11.54 7.14
CA LEU A 41 -10.41 11.51 8.46
C LEU A 41 -10.04 12.92 8.89
N THR A 42 -10.35 13.25 10.14
CA THR A 42 -10.13 14.57 10.74
C THR A 42 -9.19 14.46 11.93
N TYR A 43 -8.14 15.29 11.97
CA TYR A 43 -7.20 15.38 13.10
C TYR A 43 -6.74 16.82 13.31
N ASN A 44 -6.91 17.38 14.51
CA ASN A 44 -6.51 18.75 14.86
C ASN A 44 -6.92 19.80 13.80
N GLY A 45 -8.16 19.70 13.30
CA GLY A 45 -8.71 20.60 12.27
C GLY A 45 -8.27 20.29 10.83
N LYS A 46 -7.30 19.39 10.63
CA LYS A 46 -6.91 18.90 9.29
C LYS A 46 -7.85 17.79 8.86
N LYS A 47 -8.44 17.94 7.68
CA LYS A 47 -9.31 16.95 7.05
C LYS A 47 -8.65 16.41 5.80
N LYS A 48 -8.68 15.09 5.61
CA LYS A 48 -8.15 14.47 4.39
C LYS A 48 -8.88 13.17 4.08
N ASP A 49 -9.15 12.96 2.81
CA ASP A 49 -9.82 11.77 2.30
C ASP A 49 -8.83 10.63 2.09
N PHE A 50 -9.19 9.45 2.59
CA PHE A 50 -8.40 8.24 2.43
C PHE A 50 -9.25 7.10 1.89
N LYS A 51 -8.66 6.28 1.03
CA LYS A 51 -9.32 5.07 0.53
C LYS A 51 -9.53 4.09 1.69
N ALA A 52 -10.73 3.52 1.77
CA ALA A 52 -11.00 2.43 2.70
C ALA A 52 -9.96 1.31 2.55
N GLY A 53 -9.51 0.75 3.67
CA GLY A 53 -8.50 -0.32 3.67
C GLY A 53 -7.03 0.13 3.56
N THR A 54 -6.76 1.42 3.30
CA THR A 54 -5.40 1.97 3.35
C THR A 54 -4.79 1.75 4.75
N PRO A 55 -3.50 1.42 4.88
CA PRO A 55 -2.86 1.28 6.19
C PRO A 55 -2.92 2.59 6.99
N LEU A 56 -3.37 2.50 8.25
CA LEU A 56 -3.53 3.65 9.14
C LEU A 56 -2.22 4.40 9.35
N LYS A 57 -1.09 3.69 9.40
CA LYS A 57 0.25 4.30 9.44
C LYS A 57 0.43 5.41 8.39
N ASN A 58 0.00 5.17 7.15
CA ASN A 58 0.15 6.13 6.06
C ASN A 58 -0.88 7.27 6.19
N ALA A 59 -2.11 6.96 6.61
CA ALA A 59 -3.15 7.97 6.82
C ALA A 59 -2.78 8.94 7.96
N CYS A 60 -2.32 8.40 9.09
CA CYS A 60 -1.82 9.14 10.23
C CYS A 60 -0.65 10.04 9.85
N ALA A 61 0.35 9.52 9.12
CA ALA A 61 1.49 10.31 8.66
C ALA A 61 1.06 11.49 7.78
N ASN A 62 0.11 11.27 6.87
CA ASN A 62 -0.46 12.31 6.01
C ASN A 62 -1.22 13.40 6.77
N LEU A 63 -1.85 13.06 7.90
CA LEU A 63 -2.54 13.99 8.79
C LEU A 63 -1.60 14.66 9.81
N GLY A 64 -0.33 14.25 9.86
CA GLY A 64 0.66 14.73 10.83
C GLY A 64 0.56 14.07 12.21
N VAL A 65 -0.20 12.99 12.34
CA VAL A 65 -0.24 12.16 13.54
C VAL A 65 1.01 11.28 13.54
N LYS A 66 1.80 11.33 14.62
CA LYS A 66 2.98 10.49 14.81
C LYS A 66 2.80 9.56 16.02
N PRO A 67 2.10 8.42 15.87
CA PRO A 67 1.94 7.45 16.96
C PRO A 67 3.29 6.89 17.39
N LYS A 68 3.44 6.55 18.68
CA LYS A 68 4.63 5.86 19.18
C LYS A 68 4.61 4.41 18.71
N TYR A 69 5.66 3.99 18.01
CA TYR A 69 5.81 2.62 17.53
C TYR A 69 6.92 1.92 18.31
N SER A 70 6.58 0.90 19.11
CA SER A 70 7.58 0.08 19.81
C SER A 70 7.85 -1.23 19.06
N CYS A 71 6.83 -2.06 18.87
CA CYS A 71 6.98 -3.42 18.35
C CYS A 71 6.73 -3.57 16.84
N LYS A 72 5.98 -2.63 16.22
CA LYS A 72 5.52 -2.66 14.81
C LYS A 72 4.69 -3.89 14.38
N LYS A 73 4.63 -4.94 15.19
CA LYS A 73 3.84 -6.18 15.00
C LYS A 73 2.42 -6.08 15.56
N GLY A 74 2.16 -5.12 16.44
CA GLY A 74 0.86 -4.90 17.07
C GLY A 74 0.73 -5.51 18.47
N ASP A 75 1.71 -6.26 18.97
CA ASP A 75 1.60 -6.97 20.25
C ASP A 75 1.62 -6.03 21.47
N CYS A 76 2.43 -4.97 21.38
CA CYS A 76 2.72 -4.05 22.48
C CYS A 76 1.66 -2.97 22.74
N GLY A 77 0.71 -2.75 21.82
CA GLY A 77 -0.35 -1.72 21.99
C GLY A 77 0.11 -0.25 22.01
N ALA A 78 1.41 0.04 21.93
CA ALA A 78 1.94 1.42 22.00
C ALA A 78 1.42 2.34 20.88
N CYS A 79 1.04 1.77 19.73
CA CYS A 79 0.59 2.49 18.54
C CYS A 79 -0.95 2.69 18.51
N THR A 80 -1.66 2.57 19.64
CA THR A 80 -3.13 2.61 19.68
C THR A 80 -3.66 4.04 19.56
N ILE A 81 -4.56 4.26 18.62
CA ILE A 81 -5.26 5.54 18.37
C ILE A 81 -6.76 5.30 18.27
N SER A 82 -7.58 6.30 18.58
CA SER A 82 -9.03 6.24 18.40
C SER A 82 -9.40 6.81 17.04
N VAL A 83 -10.12 6.05 16.21
CA VAL A 83 -10.61 6.48 14.89
C VAL A 83 -12.13 6.31 14.89
N GLY A 84 -12.88 7.42 14.85
CA GLY A 84 -14.34 7.37 14.87
C GLY A 84 -14.92 6.66 16.10
N GLY A 85 -14.26 6.78 17.25
CA GLY A 85 -14.65 6.12 18.50
C GLY A 85 -14.15 4.68 18.68
N THR A 86 -13.56 4.08 17.64
CA THR A 86 -12.97 2.73 17.74
C THR A 86 -11.47 2.83 17.99
N ARG A 87 -10.95 2.14 19.02
CA ARG A 87 -9.51 2.08 19.29
C ARG A 87 -8.85 1.07 18.36
N VAL A 88 -7.97 1.55 17.49
CA VAL A 88 -7.27 0.73 16.49
C VAL A 88 -5.76 0.90 16.65
N LYS A 89 -5.02 -0.19 16.49
CA LYS A 89 -3.55 -0.17 16.48
C LYS A 89 -3.06 0.39 15.14
N ALA A 90 -2.50 1.59 15.12
CA ALA A 90 -2.09 2.27 13.87
C ALA A 90 -1.07 1.50 13.04
N CYS A 91 -0.27 0.64 13.68
CA CYS A 91 0.80 -0.11 13.04
C CYS A 91 0.32 -1.28 12.16
N VAL A 92 -0.83 -1.88 12.49
CA VAL A 92 -1.41 -3.03 11.76
C VAL A 92 -2.82 -2.74 11.23
N GLY A 93 -3.47 -1.71 11.76
CA GLY A 93 -4.83 -1.33 11.42
C GLY A 93 -4.95 -0.71 10.04
N LYS A 94 -6.16 -0.83 9.49
CA LYS A 94 -6.56 -0.23 8.22
C LYS A 94 -7.58 0.87 8.47
N VAL A 95 -7.68 1.81 7.54
CA VAL A 95 -8.70 2.85 7.54
C VAL A 95 -10.07 2.19 7.39
N PRO A 96 -11.02 2.47 8.30
CA PRO A 96 -12.36 1.90 8.23
C PRO A 96 -13.10 2.39 6.96
N PRO A 97 -14.08 1.61 6.46
CA PRO A 97 -14.94 2.06 5.38
C PRO A 97 -15.78 3.27 5.80
N GLU A 98 -16.32 3.97 4.81
CA GLU A 98 -17.15 5.16 5.04
C GLU A 98 -18.31 4.86 6.02
N PRO A 99 -18.62 5.78 6.95
CA PRO A 99 -19.80 5.65 7.79
C PRO A 99 -21.07 5.77 6.93
N ARG A 100 -22.12 5.01 7.26
CA ARG A 100 -23.42 5.05 6.54
C ARG A 100 -24.22 6.33 6.81
N LEU A 101 -23.92 7.03 7.90
CA LEU A 101 -24.63 8.23 8.31
C LEU A 101 -24.01 9.45 7.62
N LYS A 102 -24.80 10.18 6.82
CA LYS A 102 -24.38 11.40 6.09
C LYS A 102 -23.72 12.45 7.00
N SER A 103 -24.23 12.61 8.22
CA SER A 103 -23.68 13.54 9.21
C SER A 103 -22.23 13.22 9.62
N LEU A 104 -21.85 11.94 9.62
CA LEU A 104 -20.47 11.51 9.92
C LEU A 104 -19.57 11.58 8.68
N GLN A 105 -20.14 11.49 7.48
CA GLN A 105 -19.40 11.68 6.23
C GLN A 105 -18.93 13.14 6.10
N GLU A 106 -19.80 14.10 6.43
CA GLU A 106 -19.48 15.55 6.37
C GLU A 106 -18.53 16.00 7.49
N LYS A 107 -18.72 15.47 8.71
CA LYS A 107 -17.87 15.80 9.87
C LYS A 107 -16.51 15.10 9.81
N GLY A 108 -16.45 13.92 9.20
CA GLY A 108 -15.29 13.05 9.15
C GLY A 108 -15.10 12.26 10.44
N LEU A 109 -14.37 11.15 10.36
CA LEU A 109 -13.97 10.38 11.54
C LEU A 109 -12.83 11.10 12.24
N GLU A 110 -13.08 11.57 13.46
CA GLU A 110 -12.04 12.15 14.30
C GLU A 110 -11.01 11.08 14.70
N ILE A 111 -9.74 11.48 14.64
CA ILE A 111 -8.62 10.75 15.21
C ILE A 111 -8.23 11.39 16.55
N LYS A 112 -8.11 10.59 17.60
CA LYS A 112 -7.62 11.01 18.93
C LYS A 112 -6.51 10.08 19.42
#